data_AF-A0A7K7UP08-F1
#
_entry.id   AF-A0A7K7UP08-F1
#
_cell.length_a   1.000
_cell.length_b   1.000
_cell.length_c   1.000
_cell.angle_alpha   90.00
_cell.angle_beta   90.00
_cell.angle_gamma   90.00
#
_symmetry.space_group_name_H-M   'P 1'
#
loop_
_entity.id
_entity.type
_entity.pdbx_description
1 polymer ?
#
loop_
_entity_poly.entity_id
_entity_poly.type
_entity_poly.pdbx_seq_one_letter_code
_entity_poly.pdbx_strand_id
1 'polypeptide(L)'
;FFSIPLHPEDTEKFAFTVPTLNNSGPTQRYEWTVLPQGMANSPTMCQFYVNKALQPWKKQHPHVLVYHYMDDILLASSAPITEREEDALKTQLL
;
A
#
# COMPACT_ATOMS: atom_id res chain seq x y z
N PHE A 1 -0.32 1.35 -0.18
CA PHE A 1 -1.30 2.42 -0.49
C PHE A 1 -1.20 2.91 -1.94
N PHE A 2 -0.11 3.56 -2.35
CA PHE A 2 -0.03 4.22 -3.66
C PHE A 2 0.03 3.29 -4.89
N SER A 3 0.19 1.98 -4.70
CA SER A 3 0.10 0.98 -5.77
C SER A 3 -1.32 0.45 -6.00
N ILE A 4 -2.29 0.82 -5.15
CA ILE A 4 -3.67 0.33 -5.25
C ILE A 4 -4.51 1.40 -5.95
N PRO A 5 -5.07 1.12 -7.14
CA PRO A 5 -5.88 2.09 -7.86
C PRO A 5 -7.16 2.38 -7.10
N LEU A 6 -7.56 3.66 -7.09
CA LEU A 6 -8.88 4.06 -6.65
C LEU A 6 -9.87 3.87 -7.81
N HIS A 7 -11.15 3.64 -7.49
CA HIS A 7 -12.17 3.57 -8.52
C HIS A 7 -12.29 4.95 -9.22
N PRO A 8 -12.34 5.03 -10.57
CA PRO A 8 -12.39 6.31 -11.28
C PRO A 8 -13.55 7.22 -10.87
N GLU A 9 -14.71 6.65 -10.51
CA GLU A 9 -15.88 7.44 -10.04
C GLU A 9 -15.74 7.99 -8.62
N ASP A 10 -14.69 7.58 -7.90
CA ASP A 10 -14.42 8.04 -6.54
C ASP A 10 -13.35 9.15 -6.49
N THR A 11 -12.57 9.38 -7.55
CA THR A 11 -11.42 10.32 -7.51
C THR A 11 -11.83 11.74 -7.15
N GLU A 12 -12.98 12.21 -7.66
CA GLU A 12 -13.51 13.54 -7.38
C GLU A 12 -13.85 13.74 -5.89
N LYS A 13 -14.33 12.68 -5.22
CA LYS A 13 -14.68 12.71 -3.79
C LYS A 13 -13.46 12.91 -2.89
N PHE A 14 -12.28 12.59 -3.41
CA PHE A 14 -11.01 12.76 -2.72
C PHE A 14 -10.18 13.90 -3.32
N ALA A 15 -10.82 14.90 -3.94
CA ALA A 15 -10.11 16.09 -4.38
C ALA A 15 -9.59 16.94 -3.21
N PHE A 16 -8.42 17.55 -3.39
CA PHE A 16 -7.84 18.49 -2.42
C PHE A 16 -7.20 19.68 -3.13
N THR A 17 -7.00 20.78 -2.40
CA THR A 17 -6.35 21.99 -2.90
C THR A 17 -5.06 22.25 -2.16
N VAL A 18 -4.01 22.63 -2.88
CA VAL A 18 -2.74 23.07 -2.29
C VAL A 18 -2.73 24.61 -2.22
N PRO A 19 -2.60 25.21 -1.03
CA PRO A 19 -2.57 26.66 -0.90
C PRO A 19 -1.29 27.25 -1.48
N THR A 20 -1.38 28.48 -2.00
CA THR A 20 -0.21 29.23 -2.46
C THR A 20 0.42 30.00 -1.30
N LEU A 21 1.72 30.28 -1.39
CA LEU A 21 2.41 31.09 -0.38
C LEU A 21 1.74 32.46 -0.27
N ASN A 22 1.29 32.81 0.94
CA ASN A 22 0.60 34.07 1.24
C ASN A 22 -0.63 34.36 0.35
N ASN A 23 -1.33 33.33 -0.15
CA ASN A 23 -2.46 33.49 -1.08
C ASN A 23 -2.12 34.34 -2.31
N SER A 24 -0.87 34.31 -2.76
CA SER A 24 -0.34 35.14 -3.85
C SER A 24 -0.91 34.83 -5.23
N GLY A 25 -1.68 33.75 -5.37
CA GLY A 25 -2.30 33.34 -6.62
C GLY A 25 -3.34 32.24 -6.44
N PRO A 26 -4.01 31.82 -7.54
CA PRO A 26 -5.04 30.79 -7.50
C PRO A 26 -4.49 29.44 -7.00
N THR A 27 -5.28 28.73 -6.19
CA THR A 27 -4.93 27.42 -5.64
C THR A 27 -5.07 26.33 -6.69
N GLN A 28 -4.14 25.37 -6.70
CA GLN A 28 -4.23 24.20 -7.57
C GLN A 28 -5.05 23.09 -6.91
N ARG A 29 -5.98 22.49 -7.67
CA ARG A 29 -6.81 21.35 -7.26
C ARG A 29 -6.21 20.06 -7.83
N TYR A 30 -6.14 19.03 -7.00
CA TYR A 30 -5.65 17.69 -7.32
C TYR A 30 -6.68 16.64 -6.92
N GLU A 31 -6.62 15.48 -7.54
CA GLU A 31 -7.46 14.33 -7.23
C GLU A 31 -6.57 13.12 -6.98
N TRP A 32 -6.96 12.28 -6.03
CA TRP A 32 -6.29 10.99 -5.82
C TRP A 32 -6.72 10.00 -6.89
N THR A 33 -5.75 9.41 -7.59
CA THR A 33 -5.96 8.30 -8.53
C THR A 33 -5.71 6.92 -7.90
N VAL A 34 -5.11 6.94 -6.71
CA VAL A 34 -4.73 5.78 -5.93
C VAL A 34 -5.22 5.97 -4.50
N LEU A 35 -5.21 4.89 -3.74
CA LEU A 35 -5.81 4.81 -2.43
C LEU A 35 -5.18 5.84 -1.44
N PRO A 36 -5.94 6.84 -0.95
CA PRO A 36 -5.38 7.89 -0.10
C PRO A 36 -5.11 7.39 1.31
N GLN A 37 -3.99 7.83 1.90
CA GLN A 37 -3.69 7.63 3.31
C GLN A 37 -4.63 8.49 4.17
N GLY A 38 -5.10 7.95 5.30
CA GLY A 38 -6.01 8.66 6.21
C GLY A 38 -7.51 8.48 5.91
N MET A 39 -7.90 7.86 4.79
CA MET A 39 -9.28 7.42 4.60
C MET A 39 -9.58 6.20 5.49
N ALA A 40 -10.75 6.19 6.14
CA ALA A 40 -11.09 5.22 7.18
C ALA A 40 -11.01 3.75 6.70
N ASN A 41 -11.41 3.48 5.46
CA ASN A 41 -11.40 2.13 4.90
C ASN A 41 -10.08 1.76 4.22
N SER A 42 -9.16 2.73 4.11
CA SER A 42 -7.89 2.52 3.43
C SER A 42 -7.06 1.39 4.05
N PRO A 43 -6.91 1.29 5.38
CA PRO A 43 -6.15 0.20 6.00
C PRO A 43 -6.73 -1.18 5.66
N THR A 44 -8.05 -1.34 5.70
CA THR A 44 -8.71 -2.62 5.38
C THR A 44 -8.51 -3.03 3.92
N MET A 45 -8.62 -2.07 3.00
CA MET A 45 -8.37 -2.32 1.58
C MET A 45 -6.90 -2.67 1.33
N CYS A 46 -5.96 -1.93 1.94
CA CYS A 46 -4.54 -2.22 1.84
C CYS A 46 -4.23 -3.63 2.37
N GLN A 47 -4.78 -3.98 3.54
CA GLN A 47 -4.65 -5.31 4.14
C GLN A 47 -5.12 -6.41 3.18
N PHE A 48 -6.27 -6.23 2.54
CA PHE A 48 -6.80 -7.20 1.58
C PHE A 48 -5.88 -7.38 0.37
N TYR A 49 -5.45 -6.28 -0.25
CA TYR A 49 -4.58 -6.31 -1.43
C TYR A 49 -3.22 -6.92 -1.12
N VAL A 50 -2.57 -6.47 -0.05
CA VAL A 50 -1.26 -7.00 0.38
C VAL A 50 -1.39 -8.47 0.76
N ASN A 51 -2.42 -8.87 1.52
CA ASN A 51 -2.62 -10.29 1.85
C ASN A 51 -2.82 -11.15 0.59
N LYS A 52 -3.55 -10.67 -0.42
CA LYS A 52 -3.69 -11.35 -1.71
C LYS A 52 -2.36 -11.44 -2.46
N ALA A 53 -1.59 -10.35 -2.49
CA ALA A 53 -0.26 -10.32 -3.10
C ALA A 53 0.71 -11.28 -2.39
N LEU A 54 0.61 -11.45 -1.07
CA LEU A 54 1.45 -12.36 -0.28
C LEU A 54 1.11 -13.85 -0.45
N GLN A 55 -0.09 -14.21 -0.93
CA GLN A 55 -0.55 -15.61 -0.99
C GLN A 55 0.43 -16.56 -1.72
N PRO A 56 0.92 -16.26 -2.93
CA PRO A 56 1.85 -17.13 -3.63
C PRO A 56 3.16 -17.32 -2.89
N TRP A 57 3.71 -16.25 -2.30
CA TRP A 57 4.97 -16.31 -1.56
C TRP A 57 4.82 -17.15 -0.29
N LYS A 58 3.73 -16.95 0.48
CA LYS A 58 3.42 -17.76 1.66
C LYS A 58 3.29 -19.24 1.34
N LYS A 59 2.72 -19.57 0.18
CA LYS A 59 2.59 -20.96 -0.28
C LYS A 59 3.94 -21.60 -0.60
N GLN A 60 4.90 -20.83 -1.11
CA GLN A 60 6.26 -21.29 -1.39
C GLN A 60 7.11 -21.42 -0.12
N HIS A 61 6.84 -20.60 0.90
CA HIS A 61 7.62 -20.54 2.14
C HIS A 61 6.76 -20.86 3.37
N PRO A 62 6.20 -22.08 3.50
CA PRO A 62 5.29 -22.43 4.60
C PRO A 62 5.95 -22.43 5.99
N HIS A 63 7.29 -22.40 6.04
CA HIS A 63 8.08 -22.34 7.26
C HIS A 63 8.25 -20.90 7.79
N VAL A 64 7.84 -19.89 7.02
CA VAL A 64 7.90 -18.47 7.41
C VAL A 64 6.52 -18.00 7.84
N LEU A 65 6.43 -17.49 9.06
CA LEU A 65 5.26 -16.77 9.56
C LEU A 65 5.28 -15.35 9.00
N VAL A 66 4.22 -14.99 8.27
CA VAL A 66 4.03 -13.66 7.69
C VAL A 66 2.89 -12.96 8.41
N TYR A 67 3.21 -11.87 9.10
CA TYR A 67 2.26 -11.00 9.76
C TYR A 67 2.24 -9.64 9.06
N HIS A 68 1.07 -9.19 8.63
CA HIS A 68 0.90 -7.89 7.98
C HIS A 68 0.05 -7.00 8.90
N TYR A 69 0.64 -5.90 9.33
CA TYR A 69 0.05 -4.94 10.23
C TYR A 69 0.24 -3.52 9.69
N MET A 70 -0.87 -2.90 9.30
CA MET A 70 -0.90 -1.54 8.76
C MET A 70 0.01 -1.38 7.53
N ASP A 71 1.15 -0.71 7.69
CA ASP A 71 2.15 -0.49 6.63
C ASP A 71 3.34 -1.47 6.72
N ASP A 72 3.39 -2.30 7.77
CA ASP A 72 4.51 -3.19 8.05
C ASP A 72 4.17 -4.66 7.75
N ILE A 73 5.13 -5.34 7.11
CA ILE A 73 5.10 -6.80 6.95
C ILE A 73 6.25 -7.37 7.76
N LEU A 74 5.92 -8.15 8.79
CA LEU A 74 6.88 -8.89 9.59
C LEU A 74 6.98 -10.33 9.08
N LEU A 75 8.22 -10.77 8.84
CA LEU A 75 8.56 -12.15 8.52
C LEU A 75 9.28 -12.78 9.71
N ALA A 76 8.79 -13.90 10.20
CA ALA A 76 9.40 -14.65 11.29
C ALA A 76 9.66 -16.10 10.85
N SER A 77 10.89 -16.55 10.97
CA SER A 77 11.33 -17.90 10.58
C SER A 77 12.34 -18.42 11.60
N SER A 78 12.36 -19.73 11.82
CA SER A 78 13.36 -20.37 12.68
C SER A 78 14.76 -20.42 12.05
N ALA A 79 14.83 -20.31 10.72
CA ALA A 79 16.07 -20.20 9.96
C ALA A 79 16.14 -18.82 9.28
N PRO A 80 17.33 -18.26 9.03
CA PRO A 80 17.47 -17.00 8.32
C PRO A 80 16.79 -17.04 6.94
N ILE A 81 16.02 -16.01 6.63
CA ILE A 81 15.46 -15.81 5.29
C ILE A 81 16.61 -15.37 4.39
N THR A 82 16.75 -15.98 3.22
CA THR A 82 17.81 -15.61 2.28
C THR A 82 17.47 -14.30 1.57
N GLU A 83 18.49 -13.52 1.17
CA GLU A 83 18.30 -12.29 0.38
C GLU A 83 17.45 -12.54 -0.86
N ARG A 84 17.63 -13.69 -1.51
CA ARG A 84 16.85 -14.06 -2.70
C ARG A 84 15.36 -14.23 -2.41
N GLU A 85 14.99 -14.80 -1.27
CA GLU A 85 13.59 -14.96 -0.86
C GLU A 85 12.97 -13.61 -0.51
N GLU A 86 13.74 -12.73 0.14
CA GLU A 86 13.35 -11.35 0.46
C GLU A 86 13.16 -10.51 -0.81
N ASP A 87 14.08 -10.60 -1.77
CA ASP A 87 13.98 -9.87 -3.04
C ASP A 87 12.81 -10.34 -3.89
N ALA A 88 12.53 -11.65 -3.90
CA ALA A 88 11.35 -12.20 -4.55
C ALA A 88 10.05 -11.66 -3.92
N LEU A 89 10.02 -11.52 -2.59
CA LEU A 89 8.89 -10.93 -1.88
C LEU A 89 8.70 -9.45 -2.25
N LYS A 90 9.77 -8.65 -2.22
CA LYS A 90 9.72 -7.23 -2.57
C LYS A 90 9.22 -7.02 -4.00
N THR A 91 9.72 -7.81 -4.95
CA THR A 91 9.30 -7.76 -6.35
C THR A 91 7.81 -8.08 -6.52
N GLN A 92 7.24 -8.91 -5.65
CA GLN A 92 5.84 -9.29 -5.70
C GLN A 92 4.90 -8.24 -5.09
N LEU A 93 5.43 -7.35 -4.24
CA LEU A 93 4.67 -6.30 -3.55
C LEU A 93 4.75 -4.93 -4.24
N LEU A 94 5.70 -4.75 -5.16
CA LEU A 94 5.91 -3.56 -5.99
C LEU A 94 5.20 -3.69 -7.35
#